data_AF-A0A822ZCS5-F1
#
_entry.id   AF-A0A822ZCS5-F1
#
_cell.length_a   1.000
_cell.length_b   1.000
_cell.length_c   1.000
_cell.angle_alpha   90.00
_cell.angle_beta   90.00
_cell.angle_gamma   90.00
#
_symmetry.space_group_name_H-M   'P 1'
#
loop_
_entity.id
_entity.type
_entity.pdbx_description
1 polymer ?
#
loop_
_entity_poly.entity_id
_entity_poly.type
_entity_poly.pdbx_seq_one_letter_code
_entity_poly.pdbx_strand_id
1 'polypeptide(L)'
;MLHIWYLIELISFYLFELPKVTLYFFLLMFYQVVDAGARSLRMIFQSKLAPKYHFLEEKKLEFLLSLLNNENENVTELGASIITHSCETSDEQKLLCDAGVLRRLVSLLEGSLNQRDASLDSLATVLKNNLDVISKFVALDNGRALSIITDFTKERSPRTRLLACVCLIIIGNASPCHFQGVGIKTKLILILVELLEEPGQVGEEAPFALASLIADKEDVQKLAFEVDTVDKLCNLLHKGPVQAKRFHGILLALAELCSKLESCRSRFLSLQVCYFTECIDFHWLITC
;
A
#
# COMPACT_ATOMS: atom_id res chain seq x y z
N MET A 1 -16.30 -4.04 27.57
CA MET A 1 -16.97 -5.37 27.65
C MET A 1 -17.75 -5.70 26.36
N LEU A 2 -18.46 -4.75 25.74
CA LEU A 2 -19.17 -4.96 24.45
C LEU A 2 -18.25 -5.25 23.23
N HIS A 3 -17.06 -4.66 23.17
CA HIS A 3 -16.16 -4.80 22.02
C HIS A 3 -15.55 -6.21 21.85
N ILE A 4 -15.47 -6.98 22.93
CA ILE A 4 -14.98 -8.37 22.91
C ILE A 4 -16.08 -9.30 22.40
N TRP A 5 -17.35 -8.97 22.66
CA TRP A 5 -18.52 -9.75 22.23
C TRP A 5 -18.64 -9.78 20.69
N TYR A 6 -18.36 -8.67 20.02
CA TYR A 6 -18.35 -8.60 18.54
C TYR A 6 -17.14 -9.28 17.90
N LEU A 7 -15.96 -9.27 18.54
CA LEU A 7 -14.79 -10.01 18.05
C LEU A 7 -15.05 -11.52 18.14
N ILE A 8 -15.75 -11.95 19.19
CA ILE A 8 -16.21 -13.33 19.37
C ILE A 8 -17.33 -13.68 18.39
N GLU A 9 -18.31 -12.81 18.11
CA GLU A 9 -19.30 -13.08 17.06
C GLU A 9 -18.65 -13.15 15.67
N LEU A 10 -17.65 -12.30 15.36
CA LEU A 10 -16.93 -12.39 14.10
C LEU A 10 -16.14 -13.69 14.00
N ILE A 11 -15.43 -14.09 15.07
CA ILE A 11 -14.68 -15.36 15.12
C ILE A 11 -15.63 -16.57 15.09
N SER A 12 -16.75 -16.57 15.82
CA SER A 12 -17.75 -17.64 15.78
C SER A 12 -18.48 -17.73 14.44
N PHE A 13 -18.78 -16.60 13.81
CA PHE A 13 -19.37 -16.55 12.46
C PHE A 13 -18.38 -17.02 11.39
N TYR A 14 -17.08 -16.76 11.58
CA TYR A 14 -16.03 -17.15 10.61
C TYR A 14 -15.42 -18.53 10.81
N LEU A 15 -15.41 -19.10 12.03
CA LEU A 15 -14.61 -20.30 12.31
C LEU A 15 -15.37 -21.55 12.74
N PHE A 16 -16.51 -21.52 13.44
CA PHE A 16 -17.14 -22.76 13.93
C PHE A 16 -18.64 -22.64 14.28
N GLU A 17 -19.46 -23.54 13.74
CA GLU A 17 -20.77 -23.88 14.31
C GLU A 17 -20.60 -24.63 15.64
N LEU A 18 -20.33 -23.92 16.74
CA LEU A 18 -20.32 -24.53 18.07
C LEU A 18 -21.20 -23.77 19.08
N PRO A 19 -21.85 -24.50 20.01
CA PRO A 19 -22.88 -23.95 20.89
C PRO A 19 -22.33 -22.96 21.93
N LYS A 20 -23.14 -21.92 22.15
CA LYS A 20 -22.83 -20.63 22.79
C LYS A 20 -22.42 -20.66 24.27
N VAL A 21 -22.41 -21.80 24.96
CA VAL A 21 -22.38 -21.83 26.45
C VAL A 21 -21.01 -22.20 27.03
N THR A 22 -20.17 -22.95 26.31
CA THR A 22 -18.86 -23.38 26.82
C THR A 22 -17.75 -22.33 26.66
N LEU A 23 -17.97 -21.31 25.82
CA LEU A 23 -16.99 -20.28 25.45
C LEU A 23 -16.88 -19.13 26.48
N TYR A 24 -17.93 -18.92 27.29
CA TYR A 24 -18.01 -17.82 28.27
C TYR A 24 -17.02 -17.95 29.44
N PHE A 25 -16.60 -19.17 29.78
CA PHE A 25 -15.72 -19.42 30.92
C PHE A 25 -14.22 -19.42 30.57
N PHE A 26 -13.85 -19.49 29.27
CA PHE A 26 -12.46 -19.60 28.83
C PHE A 26 -11.85 -18.26 28.34
N LEU A 27 -12.68 -17.25 28.02
CA LEU A 27 -12.28 -16.02 27.32
C LEU A 27 -12.15 -14.75 28.18
N LEU A 28 -12.42 -14.83 29.49
CA LEU A 28 -12.31 -13.69 30.41
C LEU A 28 -10.94 -13.58 31.12
N MET A 29 -10.00 -14.48 30.84
CA MET A 29 -8.64 -14.42 31.39
C MET A 29 -7.60 -14.55 30.28
N PHE A 30 -6.67 -13.60 30.25
CA PHE A 30 -5.44 -13.50 29.46
C PHE A 30 -5.49 -12.68 28.17
N TYR A 31 -4.87 -11.49 28.27
CA TYR A 31 -4.30 -10.67 27.19
C TYR A 31 -3.70 -11.49 26.03
N GLN A 32 -3.11 -12.65 26.33
CA GLN A 32 -2.53 -13.58 25.35
C GLN A 32 -3.55 -14.18 24.37
N VAL A 33 -4.80 -14.41 24.79
CA VAL A 33 -5.85 -14.95 23.91
C VAL A 33 -6.29 -13.90 22.88
N VAL A 34 -6.49 -12.66 23.34
CA VAL A 34 -6.81 -11.53 22.46
C VAL A 34 -5.70 -11.29 21.44
N ASP A 35 -4.45 -11.33 21.90
CA ASP A 35 -3.26 -11.21 21.05
C ASP A 35 -3.19 -12.29 19.97
N ALA A 36 -3.33 -13.57 20.37
CA ALA A 36 -3.30 -14.70 19.44
C ALA A 36 -4.46 -14.67 18.44
N GLY A 37 -5.65 -14.27 18.90
CA GLY A 37 -6.83 -14.08 18.05
C GLY A 37 -6.61 -12.99 17.01
N ALA A 38 -6.08 -11.84 17.41
CA ALA A 38 -5.81 -10.73 16.51
C ALA A 38 -4.80 -11.09 15.42
N ARG A 39 -3.70 -11.78 15.78
CA ARG A 39 -2.71 -12.28 14.83
C ARG A 39 -3.30 -13.29 13.85
N SER A 40 -4.12 -14.22 14.34
CA SER A 40 -4.77 -15.24 13.50
C SER A 40 -5.73 -14.61 12.49
N LEU A 41 -6.59 -13.69 12.95
CA LEU A 41 -7.49 -12.96 12.06
C LEU A 41 -6.72 -12.12 11.04
N ARG A 42 -5.63 -11.48 11.45
CA ARG A 42 -4.79 -10.69 10.54
C ARG A 42 -4.24 -11.56 9.41
N MET A 43 -3.77 -12.77 9.71
CA MET A 43 -3.33 -13.72 8.67
C MET A 43 -4.46 -14.09 7.71
N ILE A 44 -5.69 -14.22 8.20
CA ILE A 44 -6.87 -14.47 7.34
C ILE A 44 -7.09 -13.27 6.41
N PHE A 45 -7.10 -12.04 6.94
CA PHE A 45 -7.33 -10.82 6.15
C PHE A 45 -6.19 -10.46 5.18
N GLN A 46 -5.06 -11.16 5.22
CA GLN A 46 -4.03 -11.08 4.16
C GLN A 46 -4.40 -11.91 2.92
N SER A 47 -5.34 -12.85 3.04
CA SER A 47 -5.79 -13.67 1.93
C SER A 47 -6.77 -12.91 1.04
N LYS A 48 -6.54 -12.95 -0.27
CA LYS A 48 -7.49 -12.41 -1.26
C LYS A 48 -8.85 -13.10 -1.23
N LEU A 49 -8.92 -14.32 -0.70
CA LEU A 49 -10.15 -15.09 -0.55
C LEU A 49 -10.91 -14.75 0.74
N ALA A 50 -10.33 -13.93 1.61
CA ALA A 50 -11.03 -13.48 2.80
C ALA A 50 -12.24 -12.61 2.39
N PRO A 51 -13.40 -12.85 2.97
CA PRO A 51 -14.59 -12.05 2.70
C PRO A 51 -14.41 -10.60 3.14
N LYS A 52 -15.15 -9.72 2.47
CA LYS A 52 -15.08 -8.28 2.69
C LYS A 52 -15.82 -7.88 3.95
N TYR A 53 -15.24 -6.94 4.68
CA TYR A 53 -15.84 -6.33 5.85
C TYR A 53 -16.85 -5.26 5.44
N HIS A 54 -18.08 -5.34 5.93
CA HIS A 54 -19.15 -4.40 5.58
C HIS A 54 -19.14 -3.17 6.51
N PHE A 55 -18.49 -2.09 6.09
CA PHE A 55 -18.33 -0.87 6.91
C PHE A 55 -19.63 -0.08 7.10
N LEU A 56 -20.59 -0.19 6.18
CA LEU A 56 -21.84 0.57 6.20
C LEU A 56 -22.79 0.18 7.35
N GLU A 57 -22.57 -0.98 7.98
CA GLU A 57 -23.31 -1.37 9.16
C GLU A 57 -22.71 -0.68 10.41
N GLU A 58 -23.50 0.16 11.07
CA GLU A 58 -23.07 0.98 12.22
C GLU A 58 -22.33 0.17 13.30
N LYS A 59 -22.89 -0.99 13.69
CA LYS A 59 -22.28 -1.89 14.68
C LYS A 59 -20.91 -2.43 14.25
N LYS A 60 -20.71 -2.67 12.95
CA LYS A 60 -19.43 -3.11 12.39
C LYS A 60 -18.42 -1.96 12.35
N LEU A 61 -18.88 -0.76 12.03
CA LEU A 61 -18.05 0.44 12.12
C LEU A 61 -17.59 0.72 13.56
N GLU A 62 -18.50 0.69 14.54
CA GLU A 62 -18.17 0.83 15.97
C GLU A 62 -17.15 -0.21 16.42
N PHE A 63 -17.32 -1.45 15.97
CA PHE A 63 -16.38 -2.52 16.25
C PHE A 63 -14.99 -2.22 15.67
N LEU A 64 -14.90 -1.84 14.39
CA LEU A 64 -13.64 -1.46 13.77
C LEU A 64 -12.94 -0.33 14.55
N LEU A 65 -13.68 0.72 14.92
CA LEU A 65 -13.15 1.82 15.72
C LEU A 65 -12.60 1.32 17.07
N SER A 66 -13.25 0.34 17.69
CA SER A 66 -12.75 -0.25 18.93
C SER A 66 -11.46 -1.06 18.76
N LEU A 67 -11.24 -1.67 17.60
CA LEU A 67 -9.97 -2.33 17.28
C LEU A 67 -8.87 -1.29 17.13
N LEU A 68 -9.13 -0.24 16.35
CA LEU A 68 -8.16 0.83 16.12
C LEU A 68 -7.81 1.57 17.41
N ASN A 69 -8.77 1.80 18.30
CA ASN A 69 -8.57 2.49 19.59
C ASN A 69 -8.06 1.58 20.72
N ASN A 70 -7.71 0.33 20.42
CA ASN A 70 -7.16 -0.58 21.41
C ASN A 70 -5.72 -0.20 21.81
N GLU A 71 -5.30 -0.59 23.02
CA GLU A 71 -3.92 -0.43 23.50
C GLU A 71 -3.00 -1.53 22.97
N ASN A 72 -3.55 -2.71 22.64
CA ASN A 72 -2.78 -3.83 22.11
C ASN A 72 -2.45 -3.59 20.62
N GLU A 73 -1.15 -3.53 20.32
CA GLU A 73 -0.65 -3.28 18.96
C GLU A 73 -1.20 -4.28 17.93
N ASN A 74 -1.24 -5.58 18.24
CA ASN A 74 -1.75 -6.60 17.32
C ASN A 74 -3.24 -6.40 17.00
N VAL A 75 -4.03 -5.89 17.95
CA VAL A 75 -5.45 -5.57 17.74
C VAL A 75 -5.60 -4.34 16.85
N THR A 76 -4.80 -3.30 17.06
CA THR A 76 -4.81 -2.12 16.18
C THR A 76 -4.33 -2.45 14.76
N GLU A 77 -3.32 -3.31 14.64
CA GLU A 77 -2.80 -3.82 13.37
C GLU A 77 -3.85 -4.63 12.61
N LEU A 78 -4.65 -5.44 13.32
CA LEU A 78 -5.81 -6.12 12.74
C LEU A 78 -6.82 -5.10 12.20
N GLY A 79 -7.16 -4.06 12.96
CA GLY A 79 -8.09 -3.02 12.50
C GLY A 79 -7.63 -2.35 11.19
N ALA A 80 -6.36 -1.99 11.11
CA ALA A 80 -5.77 -1.43 9.88
C ALA A 80 -5.74 -2.44 8.72
N SER A 81 -5.48 -3.73 9.01
CA SER A 81 -5.49 -4.80 8.01
C SER A 81 -6.89 -5.05 7.43
N ILE A 82 -7.94 -4.99 8.26
CA ILE A 82 -9.34 -5.11 7.82
C ILE A 82 -9.69 -3.98 6.83
N ILE A 83 -9.28 -2.75 7.13
CA ILE A 83 -9.48 -1.59 6.23
C ILE A 83 -8.76 -1.83 4.90
N THR A 84 -7.47 -2.19 4.98
CA THR A 84 -6.63 -2.42 3.80
C THR A 84 -7.23 -3.48 2.87
N HIS A 85 -7.77 -4.56 3.45
CA HIS A 85 -8.37 -5.65 2.70
C HIS A 85 -9.75 -5.33 2.13
N SER A 86 -10.59 -4.59 2.89
CA SER A 86 -12.03 -4.53 2.62
C SER A 86 -12.52 -3.22 2.03
N CYS A 87 -11.80 -2.11 2.21
CA CYS A 87 -12.27 -0.81 1.74
C CYS A 87 -12.03 -0.67 0.23
N GLU A 88 -13.11 -0.53 -0.54
CA GLU A 88 -13.07 -0.53 -2.01
C GLU A 88 -13.77 0.68 -2.64
N THR A 89 -14.79 1.21 -1.97
CA THR A 89 -15.67 2.25 -2.55
C THR A 89 -15.42 3.63 -1.97
N SER A 90 -15.76 4.67 -2.75
CA SER A 90 -15.65 6.06 -2.29
C SER A 90 -16.51 6.35 -1.06
N ASP A 91 -17.68 5.71 -0.95
CA ASP A 91 -18.59 5.88 0.17
C ASP A 91 -18.01 5.27 1.46
N GLU A 92 -17.38 4.10 1.39
CA GLU A 92 -16.67 3.51 2.53
C GLU A 92 -15.49 4.37 2.98
N GLN A 93 -14.72 4.90 2.04
CA GLN A 93 -13.61 5.81 2.36
C GLN A 93 -14.09 7.08 3.07
N LYS A 94 -15.20 7.68 2.59
CA LYS A 94 -15.81 8.85 3.23
C LYS A 94 -16.36 8.52 4.61
N LEU A 95 -17.05 7.39 4.76
CA LEU A 95 -17.55 6.91 6.05
C LEU A 95 -16.43 6.72 7.06
N LEU A 96 -15.34 6.05 6.68
CA LEU A 96 -14.17 5.85 7.53
C LEU A 96 -13.52 7.18 7.90
N CYS A 97 -13.42 8.10 6.93
CA CYS A 97 -12.90 9.45 7.15
C CYS A 97 -13.73 10.21 8.19
N ASP A 98 -15.05 10.23 8.03
CA ASP A 98 -15.99 10.92 8.92
C ASP A 98 -16.03 10.29 10.32
N ALA A 99 -15.79 8.97 10.42
CA ALA A 99 -15.62 8.25 11.67
C ALA A 99 -14.28 8.52 12.39
N GLY A 100 -13.41 9.37 11.83
CA GLY A 100 -12.14 9.77 12.43
C GLY A 100 -10.99 8.77 12.23
N VAL A 101 -11.14 7.79 11.33
CA VAL A 101 -10.14 6.74 11.09
C VAL A 101 -8.80 7.33 10.65
N LEU A 102 -8.80 8.39 9.82
CA LEU A 102 -7.55 9.04 9.37
C LEU A 102 -6.71 9.54 10.54
N ARG A 103 -7.33 10.25 11.49
CA ARG A 103 -6.65 10.75 12.69
C ARG A 103 -6.08 9.60 13.50
N ARG A 104 -6.85 8.52 13.63
CA ARG A 104 -6.39 7.36 14.38
C ARG A 104 -5.19 6.70 13.69
N LEU A 105 -5.25 6.40 12.40
CA LEU A 105 -4.15 5.82 11.64
C LEU A 105 -2.88 6.68 11.71
N VAL A 106 -3.00 8.01 11.62
CA VAL A 106 -1.86 8.93 11.77
C VAL A 106 -1.24 8.83 13.16
N SER A 107 -2.04 8.74 14.23
CA SER A 107 -1.49 8.54 15.58
C SER A 107 -0.75 7.22 15.75
N LEU A 108 -1.14 6.18 15.00
CA LEU A 108 -0.51 4.86 15.04
C LEU A 108 0.83 4.79 14.29
N LEU A 109 1.14 5.80 13.47
CA LEU A 109 2.42 5.89 12.76
C LEU A 109 3.63 6.02 13.69
N GLU A 110 3.43 6.62 14.87
CA GLU A 110 4.45 6.78 15.91
C GLU A 110 4.69 5.47 16.71
N GLY A 111 3.88 4.43 16.44
CA GLY A 111 3.98 3.12 17.09
C GLY A 111 5.10 2.22 16.56
N SER A 112 4.95 0.92 16.80
CA SER A 112 5.90 -0.10 16.36
C SER A 112 5.95 -0.23 14.83
N LEU A 113 7.01 -0.86 14.30
CA LEU A 113 7.20 -1.00 12.84
C LEU A 113 6.00 -1.66 12.16
N ASN A 114 5.46 -2.74 12.75
CA ASN A 114 4.31 -3.45 12.18
C ASN A 114 3.05 -2.59 12.17
N GLN A 115 2.80 -1.88 13.27
CA GLN A 115 1.65 -1.00 13.43
C GLN A 115 1.73 0.17 12.44
N ARG A 116 2.93 0.75 12.27
CA ARG A 116 3.21 1.80 11.30
C ARG A 116 2.99 1.33 9.87
N ASP A 117 3.56 0.20 9.49
CA ASP A 117 3.42 -0.34 8.13
C ASP A 117 1.95 -0.67 7.83
N ALA A 118 1.24 -1.33 8.74
CA ALA A 118 -0.19 -1.59 8.58
C ALA A 118 -1.01 -0.29 8.46
N SER A 119 -0.64 0.74 9.22
CA SER A 119 -1.33 2.04 9.17
C SER A 119 -1.06 2.80 7.88
N LEU A 120 0.16 2.76 7.33
CA LEU A 120 0.47 3.35 6.03
C LEU A 120 -0.25 2.62 4.89
N ASP A 121 -0.31 1.29 4.92
CA ASP A 121 -1.06 0.51 3.92
C ASP A 121 -2.56 0.85 3.98
N SER A 122 -3.12 0.94 5.19
CA SER A 122 -4.50 1.34 5.41
C SER A 122 -4.78 2.77 4.95
N LEU A 123 -3.87 3.71 5.21
CA LEU A 123 -3.96 5.09 4.71
C LEU A 123 -3.95 5.11 3.18
N ALA A 124 -3.06 4.36 2.53
CA ALA A 124 -3.03 4.27 1.07
C ALA A 124 -4.39 3.79 0.52
N THR A 125 -5.01 2.77 1.12
CA THR A 125 -6.33 2.29 0.72
C THR A 125 -7.44 3.33 0.91
N VAL A 126 -7.48 4.00 2.07
CA VAL A 126 -8.53 4.99 2.38
C VAL A 126 -8.41 6.25 1.51
N LEU A 127 -7.18 6.65 1.16
CA LEU A 127 -6.91 7.83 0.33
C LEU A 127 -7.13 7.58 -1.17
N LYS A 128 -7.05 6.32 -1.62
CA LYS A 128 -6.98 5.95 -3.03
C LYS A 128 -8.11 6.58 -3.85
N ASN A 129 -7.73 7.41 -4.82
CA ASN A 129 -8.62 8.05 -5.81
C ASN A 129 -9.79 8.85 -5.20
N ASN A 130 -9.65 9.38 -3.98
CA ASN A 130 -10.72 10.11 -3.31
C ASN A 130 -10.28 11.52 -2.88
N LEU A 131 -10.60 12.51 -3.71
CA LEU A 131 -10.18 13.91 -3.52
C LEU A 131 -10.67 14.52 -2.21
N ASP A 132 -11.90 14.20 -1.80
CA ASP A 132 -12.49 14.73 -0.57
C ASP A 132 -11.72 14.24 0.67
N VAL A 133 -11.43 12.93 0.70
CA VAL A 133 -10.71 12.30 1.80
C VAL A 133 -9.24 12.74 1.82
N ILE A 134 -8.60 12.86 0.65
CA ILE A 134 -7.23 13.38 0.54
C ILE A 134 -7.15 14.82 1.03
N SER A 135 -8.10 15.68 0.67
CA SER A 135 -8.11 17.08 1.10
C SER A 135 -8.22 17.19 2.64
N LYS A 136 -9.09 16.37 3.25
CA LYS A 136 -9.20 16.26 4.72
C LYS A 136 -7.90 15.75 5.34
N PHE A 137 -7.24 14.77 4.73
CA PHE A 137 -5.97 14.22 5.20
C PHE A 137 -4.83 15.25 5.17
N VAL A 138 -4.69 15.98 4.06
CA VAL A 138 -3.62 16.99 3.92
C VAL A 138 -3.81 18.15 4.90
N ALA A 139 -5.06 18.52 5.20
CA ALA A 139 -5.38 19.53 6.21
C ALA A 139 -5.22 19.03 7.65
N LEU A 140 -5.08 17.72 7.87
CA LEU A 140 -5.07 17.11 9.20
C LEU A 140 -3.86 17.58 10.01
N ASP A 141 -4.11 17.97 11.26
CA ASP A 141 -3.13 18.47 12.20
C ASP A 141 -2.23 19.57 11.61
N ASN A 142 -2.86 20.48 10.83
CA ASN A 142 -2.22 21.58 10.13
C ASN A 142 -1.10 21.12 9.17
N GLY A 143 -1.29 19.99 8.49
CA GLY A 143 -0.33 19.42 7.54
C GLY A 143 0.76 18.55 8.17
N ARG A 144 0.75 18.37 9.49
CA ARG A 144 1.71 17.50 10.19
C ARG A 144 1.65 16.06 9.69
N ALA A 145 0.44 15.54 9.41
CA ALA A 145 0.27 14.17 8.91
C ALA A 145 1.07 13.91 7.62
N LEU A 146 1.03 14.87 6.67
CA LEU A 146 1.79 14.78 5.43
C LEU A 146 3.30 14.87 5.66
N SER A 147 3.74 15.70 6.62
CA SER A 147 5.16 15.78 7.00
C SER A 147 5.68 14.45 7.55
N ILE A 148 4.90 13.79 8.42
CA ILE A 148 5.27 12.49 9.01
C ILE A 148 5.48 11.44 7.90
N ILE A 149 4.54 11.34 6.95
CA ILE A 149 4.68 10.41 5.81
C ILE A 149 5.91 10.78 4.96
N THR A 150 6.16 12.06 4.74
CA THR A 150 7.31 12.53 3.97
C THR A 150 8.63 12.13 4.64
N ASP A 151 8.72 12.20 5.96
CA ASP A 151 9.92 11.79 6.69
C ASP A 151 10.13 10.28 6.66
N PHE A 152 9.07 9.47 6.61
CA PHE A 152 9.20 8.02 6.46
C PHE A 152 9.82 7.56 5.14
N THR A 153 9.92 8.43 4.13
CA THR A 153 10.71 8.14 2.92
C THR A 153 12.20 7.96 3.19
N LYS A 154 12.68 8.38 4.37
CA LYS A 154 14.09 8.31 4.81
C LYS A 154 14.34 7.18 5.81
N GLU A 155 13.33 6.37 6.13
CA GLU A 155 13.44 5.30 7.13
C GLU A 155 14.40 4.18 6.70
N ARG A 156 14.92 3.46 7.70
CA ARG A 156 15.78 2.29 7.44
C ARG A 156 14.99 1.12 6.84
N SER A 157 13.72 0.98 7.18
CA SER A 157 12.85 -0.10 6.70
C SER A 157 12.48 0.11 5.23
N PRO A 158 12.86 -0.78 4.29
CA PRO A 158 12.46 -0.68 2.89
C PRO A 158 10.94 -0.73 2.70
N ARG A 159 10.23 -1.51 3.54
CA ARG A 159 8.76 -1.61 3.50
C ARG A 159 8.10 -0.29 3.88
N THR A 160 8.55 0.34 4.97
CA THR A 160 8.04 1.63 5.41
C THR A 160 8.30 2.72 4.36
N ARG A 161 9.51 2.74 3.77
CA ARG A 161 9.84 3.67 2.66
C ARG A 161 8.91 3.49 1.48
N LEU A 162 8.66 2.24 1.06
CA LEU A 162 7.75 1.94 -0.04
C LEU A 162 6.33 2.43 0.24
N LEU A 163 5.77 2.08 1.40
CA LEU A 163 4.40 2.45 1.79
C LEU A 163 4.23 3.97 1.91
N ALA A 164 5.24 4.67 2.44
CA ALA A 164 5.26 6.12 2.45
C ALA A 164 5.26 6.70 1.03
N CYS A 165 6.07 6.14 0.11
CA CYS A 165 6.06 6.55 -1.29
C CYS A 165 4.68 6.33 -1.93
N VAL A 166 4.04 5.18 -1.68
CA VAL A 166 2.69 4.89 -2.21
C VAL A 166 1.68 5.92 -1.73
N CYS A 167 1.65 6.25 -0.43
CA CYS A 167 0.77 7.28 0.11
C CYS A 167 1.00 8.64 -0.58
N LEU A 168 2.28 9.04 -0.72
CA LEU A 168 2.65 10.29 -1.35
C LEU A 168 2.28 10.35 -2.83
N ILE A 169 2.42 9.25 -3.58
CA ILE A 169 2.00 9.14 -4.97
C ILE A 169 0.48 9.30 -5.09
N ILE A 170 -0.29 8.63 -4.22
CA ILE A 170 -1.75 8.75 -4.20
C ILE A 170 -2.17 10.21 -3.96
N ILE A 171 -1.58 10.86 -2.96
CA ILE A 171 -1.85 12.26 -2.64
C ILE A 171 -1.46 13.18 -3.79
N GLY A 172 -0.25 13.00 -4.35
CA GLY A 172 0.28 13.83 -5.43
C GLY A 172 -0.47 13.67 -6.76
N ASN A 173 -0.99 12.48 -7.05
CA ASN A 173 -1.79 12.22 -8.24
C ASN A 173 -3.16 12.91 -8.16
N ALA A 174 -3.76 12.95 -6.99
CA ALA A 174 -5.08 13.56 -6.79
C ALA A 174 -4.98 15.09 -6.61
N SER A 175 -3.91 15.57 -5.96
CA SER A 175 -3.71 16.99 -5.69
C SER A 175 -2.31 17.46 -6.13
N PRO A 176 -2.16 17.82 -7.42
CA PRO A 176 -0.87 18.24 -7.97
C PRO A 176 -0.28 19.47 -7.27
N CYS A 177 -1.11 20.31 -6.62
CA CYS A 177 -0.65 21.50 -5.91
C CYS A 177 0.21 21.20 -4.67
N HIS A 178 0.03 20.04 -4.03
CA HIS A 178 0.86 19.62 -2.89
C HIS A 178 2.16 18.94 -3.33
N PHE A 179 2.34 18.69 -4.63
CA PHE A 179 3.45 17.94 -5.22
C PHE A 179 4.19 18.71 -6.33
N GLN A 180 4.14 20.05 -6.29
CA GLN A 180 4.71 20.91 -7.35
C GLN A 180 6.26 20.95 -7.36
N GLY A 181 6.93 20.44 -6.32
CA GLY A 181 8.39 20.44 -6.26
C GLY A 181 9.00 19.33 -7.12
N VAL A 182 9.72 19.72 -8.19
CA VAL A 182 10.57 18.81 -9.01
C VAL A 182 11.44 17.92 -8.11
N GLY A 183 12.02 18.49 -7.06
CA GLY A 183 12.86 17.76 -6.11
C GLY A 183 12.15 16.62 -5.38
N ILE A 184 10.84 16.73 -5.10
CA ILE A 184 10.09 15.65 -4.43
C ILE A 184 9.87 14.50 -5.41
N LYS A 185 9.48 14.80 -6.65
CA LYS A 185 9.27 13.80 -7.71
C LYS A 185 10.55 13.01 -8.00
N THR A 186 11.67 13.71 -8.24
CA THR A 186 12.98 13.07 -8.47
C THR A 186 13.39 12.21 -7.28
N LYS A 187 13.20 12.70 -6.05
CA LYS A 187 13.52 11.94 -4.83
C LYS A 187 12.69 10.66 -4.73
N LEU A 188 11.39 10.70 -5.02
CA LEU A 188 10.53 9.51 -5.02
C LEU A 188 11.00 8.51 -6.08
N ILE A 189 11.35 8.96 -7.29
CA ILE A 189 11.89 8.09 -8.33
C ILE A 189 13.15 7.39 -7.84
N LEU A 190 14.12 8.13 -7.29
CA LEU A 190 15.37 7.56 -6.79
C LEU A 190 15.15 6.51 -5.71
N ILE A 191 14.25 6.77 -4.75
CA ILE A 191 13.90 5.81 -3.70
C ILE A 191 13.24 4.57 -4.32
N LEU A 192 12.25 4.73 -5.18
CA LEU A 192 11.54 3.59 -5.79
C LEU A 192 12.48 2.74 -6.63
N VAL A 193 13.42 3.37 -7.35
CA VAL A 193 14.46 2.71 -8.14
C VAL A 193 15.43 1.92 -7.25
N GLU A 194 15.84 2.47 -6.10
CA GLU A 194 16.63 1.73 -5.10
C GLU A 194 15.87 0.50 -4.59
N LEU A 195 14.57 0.66 -4.31
CA LEU A 195 13.72 -0.41 -3.77
C LEU A 195 13.44 -1.54 -4.79
N LEU A 196 13.74 -1.36 -6.08
CA LEU A 196 13.59 -2.43 -7.07
C LEU A 196 14.54 -3.62 -6.81
N GLU A 197 15.69 -3.36 -6.20
CA GLU A 197 16.69 -4.39 -5.90
C GLU A 197 16.39 -5.15 -4.60
N GLU A 198 15.47 -4.64 -3.77
CA GLU A 198 15.10 -5.29 -2.51
C GLU A 198 14.47 -6.67 -2.75
N PRO A 199 14.79 -7.69 -1.94
CA PRO A 199 14.16 -9.00 -2.05
C PRO A 199 12.71 -8.99 -1.55
N GLY A 200 11.95 -10.00 -1.97
CA GLY A 200 10.58 -10.22 -1.49
C GLY A 200 9.58 -9.14 -1.91
N GLN A 201 8.59 -8.90 -1.06
CA GLN A 201 7.41 -8.08 -1.34
C GLN A 201 7.76 -6.64 -1.77
N VAL A 202 8.79 -6.04 -1.16
CA VAL A 202 9.16 -4.64 -1.45
C VAL A 202 9.57 -4.48 -2.91
N GLY A 203 10.51 -5.30 -3.41
CA GLY A 203 10.90 -5.23 -4.81
C GLY A 203 9.86 -5.79 -5.77
N GLU A 204 8.87 -6.57 -5.31
CA GLU A 204 7.70 -6.92 -6.12
C GLU A 204 6.73 -5.75 -6.32
N GLU A 205 6.59 -4.87 -5.33
CA GLU A 205 5.61 -3.78 -5.32
C GLU A 205 6.18 -2.43 -5.76
N ALA A 206 7.47 -2.19 -5.54
CA ALA A 206 8.17 -0.97 -5.96
C ALA A 206 7.99 -0.65 -7.47
N PRO A 207 8.05 -1.61 -8.42
CA PRO A 207 7.82 -1.30 -9.83
C PRO A 207 6.41 -0.77 -10.11
N PHE A 208 5.39 -1.24 -9.39
CA PHE A 208 4.01 -0.75 -9.55
C PHE A 208 3.84 0.66 -9.00
N ALA A 209 4.47 0.96 -7.86
CA ALA A 209 4.49 2.31 -7.33
C ALA A 209 5.20 3.27 -8.30
N LEU A 210 6.33 2.84 -8.88
CA LEU A 210 7.04 3.60 -9.92
C LEU A 210 6.17 3.85 -11.15
N ALA A 211 5.48 2.82 -11.66
CA ALA A 211 4.53 2.96 -12.75
C ALA A 211 3.43 3.98 -12.43
N SER A 212 2.82 3.90 -11.24
CA SER A 212 1.77 4.85 -10.81
C SER A 212 2.26 6.30 -10.67
N LEU A 213 3.52 6.49 -10.26
CA LEU A 213 4.14 7.82 -10.20
C LEU A 213 4.32 8.42 -11.59
N ILE A 214 4.76 7.61 -12.55
CA ILE A 214 5.12 8.02 -13.92
C ILE A 214 3.89 8.12 -14.84
N ALA A 215 2.86 7.34 -14.57
CA ALA A 215 1.69 7.18 -15.42
C ALA A 215 1.11 8.53 -15.86
N ASP A 216 0.96 8.67 -17.18
CA ASP A 216 0.45 9.84 -17.89
C ASP A 216 1.19 11.17 -17.71
N LYS A 217 2.37 11.20 -17.07
CA LYS A 217 3.11 12.43 -16.72
C LYS A 217 4.44 12.53 -17.42
N GLU A 218 4.47 13.20 -18.57
CA GLU A 218 5.68 13.36 -19.39
C GLU A 218 6.83 14.07 -18.63
N ASP A 219 6.52 15.04 -17.77
CA ASP A 219 7.52 15.71 -16.92
C ASP A 219 8.20 14.72 -15.95
N VAL A 220 7.42 13.82 -15.34
CA VAL A 220 7.94 12.77 -14.44
C VAL A 220 8.70 11.70 -15.21
N GLN A 221 8.25 11.35 -16.42
CA GLN A 221 8.97 10.44 -17.32
C GLN A 221 10.36 10.99 -17.67
N LYS A 222 10.50 12.31 -17.90
CA LYS A 222 11.79 12.95 -18.19
C LYS A 222 12.74 12.83 -17.00
N LEU A 223 12.25 13.13 -15.79
CA LEU A 223 13.03 12.97 -14.56
C LEU A 223 13.46 11.52 -14.34
N ALA A 224 12.59 10.55 -14.66
CA ALA A 224 12.93 9.13 -14.54
C ALA A 224 13.98 8.70 -15.56
N PHE A 225 13.91 9.22 -16.78
CA PHE A 225 14.93 9.00 -17.81
C PHE A 225 16.29 9.58 -17.38
N GLU A 226 16.32 10.80 -16.84
CA GLU A 226 17.55 11.47 -16.37
C GLU A 226 18.30 10.73 -15.25
N VAL A 227 17.62 9.86 -14.49
CA VAL A 227 18.22 9.03 -13.42
C VAL A 227 18.46 7.57 -13.84
N ASP A 228 18.51 7.32 -15.15
CA ASP A 228 18.79 6.02 -15.77
C ASP A 228 17.80 4.91 -15.38
N THR A 229 16.52 5.27 -15.19
CA THR A 229 15.50 4.30 -14.76
C THR A 229 15.28 3.18 -15.79
N VAL A 230 15.32 3.50 -17.09
CA VAL A 230 15.17 2.51 -18.17
C VAL A 230 16.27 1.45 -18.08
N ASP A 231 17.52 1.88 -18.00
CA ASP A 231 18.69 1.01 -17.86
C ASP A 231 18.58 0.10 -16.63
N LYS A 232 18.22 0.65 -15.48
CA LYS A 232 18.10 -0.12 -14.23
C LYS A 232 17.00 -1.17 -14.32
N LEU A 233 15.84 -0.84 -14.90
CA LEU A 233 14.76 -1.80 -15.13
C LEU A 233 15.17 -2.90 -16.12
N CYS A 234 15.82 -2.56 -17.24
CA CYS A 234 16.33 -3.55 -18.18
C CYS A 234 17.39 -4.46 -17.56
N ASN A 235 18.31 -3.90 -16.78
CA ASN A 235 19.33 -4.68 -16.08
C ASN A 235 18.71 -5.68 -15.09
N LEU A 236 17.61 -5.33 -14.41
CA LEU A 236 16.89 -6.26 -13.53
C LEU A 236 16.25 -7.42 -14.30
N LEU A 237 15.74 -7.17 -15.52
CA LEU A 237 15.23 -8.23 -16.39
C LEU A 237 16.36 -9.17 -16.87
N HIS A 238 17.59 -8.67 -17.01
CA HIS A 238 18.74 -9.46 -17.45
C HIS A 238 19.42 -10.26 -16.32
N LYS A 239 19.23 -9.89 -15.04
CA LYS A 239 19.95 -10.50 -13.89
C LYS A 239 19.53 -11.95 -13.56
N GLY A 240 18.53 -12.53 -14.23
CA GLY A 240 18.10 -13.92 -14.05
C GLY A 240 16.59 -14.08 -13.87
N PRO A 241 16.11 -15.24 -13.38
CA PRO A 241 14.67 -15.49 -13.24
C PRO A 241 14.05 -14.53 -12.23
N VAL A 242 13.20 -13.62 -12.74
CA VAL A 242 12.44 -12.67 -11.93
C VAL A 242 11.11 -13.30 -11.52
N GLN A 243 10.70 -13.10 -10.26
CA GLN A 243 9.35 -13.51 -9.80
C GLN A 243 8.27 -12.88 -10.69
N ALA A 244 7.21 -13.63 -11.01
CA ALA A 244 6.19 -13.20 -11.98
C ALA A 244 5.56 -11.83 -11.65
N LYS A 245 5.27 -11.56 -10.36
CA LYS A 245 4.71 -10.27 -9.92
C LYS A 245 5.69 -9.11 -10.14
N ARG A 246 6.97 -9.30 -9.79
CA ARG A 246 8.02 -8.30 -10.02
C ARG A 246 8.23 -8.06 -11.51
N PHE A 247 8.28 -9.12 -12.32
CA PHE A 247 8.41 -9.03 -13.78
C PHE A 247 7.26 -8.22 -14.39
N HIS A 248 6.02 -8.52 -14.02
CA HIS A 248 4.85 -7.78 -14.45
C HIS A 248 4.95 -6.28 -14.10
N GLY A 249 5.34 -5.96 -12.87
CA GLY A 249 5.50 -4.58 -12.43
C GLY A 249 6.61 -3.84 -13.20
N ILE A 250 7.73 -4.50 -13.49
CA ILE A 250 8.83 -3.91 -14.28
C ILE A 250 8.35 -3.60 -15.70
N LEU A 251 7.65 -4.53 -16.35
CA LEU A 251 7.09 -4.31 -17.68
C LEU A 251 6.08 -3.16 -17.70
N LEU A 252 5.24 -3.06 -16.67
CA LEU A 252 4.30 -1.95 -16.53
C LEU A 252 5.04 -0.61 -16.40
N ALA A 253 6.07 -0.53 -15.55
CA ALA A 253 6.87 0.69 -15.40
C ALA A 253 7.59 1.09 -16.70
N LEU A 254 8.12 0.12 -17.46
CA LEU A 254 8.73 0.35 -18.77
C LEU A 254 7.70 0.83 -19.80
N ALA A 255 6.50 0.24 -19.83
CA ALA A 255 5.42 0.68 -20.70
C ALA A 255 5.02 2.13 -20.39
N GLU A 256 4.90 2.49 -19.10
CA GLU A 256 4.60 3.86 -18.69
C GLU A 256 5.71 4.84 -19.06
N LEU A 257 6.98 4.48 -18.92
CA LEU A 257 8.13 5.30 -19.35
C LEU A 257 8.15 5.54 -20.87
N CYS A 258 7.81 4.51 -21.64
CA CYS A 258 7.80 4.54 -23.10
C CYS A 258 6.51 5.10 -23.70
N SER A 259 5.49 5.40 -22.89
CA SER A 259 4.17 5.79 -23.39
C SER A 259 4.18 7.12 -24.16
N LYS A 260 4.91 8.13 -23.67
CA LYS A 260 4.96 9.49 -24.28
C LYS A 260 6.36 9.93 -24.70
N LEU A 261 7.43 9.42 -24.08
CA LEU A 261 8.81 9.84 -24.38
C LEU A 261 9.54 8.96 -25.40
N GLU A 262 9.91 9.56 -26.53
CA GLU A 262 10.71 8.89 -27.57
C GLU A 262 12.12 8.52 -27.08
N SER A 263 12.72 9.34 -26.21
CA SER A 263 14.03 9.02 -25.61
C SER A 263 14.01 7.72 -24.80
N CYS A 264 12.91 7.46 -24.07
CA CYS A 264 12.72 6.20 -23.35
C CYS A 264 12.59 5.03 -24.33
N ARG A 265 11.77 5.17 -25.41
CA ARG A 265 11.61 4.13 -26.44
C ARG A 265 12.94 3.80 -27.11
N SER A 266 13.66 4.82 -27.56
CA SER A 266 14.96 4.68 -28.21
C SER A 266 15.97 3.99 -27.30
N ARG A 267 16.05 4.39 -26.02
CA ARG A 267 16.95 3.76 -25.05
C ARG A 267 16.56 2.31 -24.77
N PHE A 268 15.28 2.04 -24.53
CA PHE A 268 14.77 0.69 -24.31
C PHE A 268 15.11 -0.22 -25.50
N LEU A 269 14.81 0.22 -26.74
CA LEU A 269 15.15 -0.53 -27.95
C LEU A 269 16.65 -0.75 -28.08
N SER A 270 17.49 0.25 -27.77
CA SER A 270 18.95 0.07 -27.82
C SER A 270 19.47 -1.02 -26.87
N LEU A 271 18.86 -1.14 -25.68
CA LEU A 271 19.20 -2.16 -24.69
C LEU A 271 18.63 -3.54 -25.05
N GLN A 272 17.46 -3.58 -25.69
CA GLN A 272 16.84 -4.82 -26.18
C GLN A 272 17.50 -5.34 -27.45
N VAL A 273 17.98 -4.49 -28.35
CA VAL A 273 18.72 -4.89 -29.55
C VAL A 273 20.00 -5.65 -29.18
N CYS A 274 20.60 -5.37 -28.02
CA CYS A 274 21.68 -6.17 -27.46
C CYS A 274 21.24 -7.58 -26.98
N TYR A 275 19.95 -7.79 -26.69
CA TYR A 275 19.39 -9.06 -26.24
C TYR A 275 18.85 -9.90 -27.42
N PHE A 276 18.31 -9.24 -28.46
CA PHE A 276 17.80 -9.87 -29.69
C PHE A 276 18.88 -10.60 -30.52
N THR A 277 20.16 -10.37 -30.24
CA THR A 277 21.25 -11.18 -30.82
C THR A 277 21.45 -12.54 -30.12
N GLU A 278 20.83 -12.79 -28.96
CA GLU A 278 21.03 -14.04 -28.21
C GLU A 278 19.76 -14.88 -27.96
N CYS A 279 18.53 -14.35 -28.08
CA CYS A 279 17.29 -15.17 -28.01
C CYS A 279 16.12 -14.63 -28.86
N ILE A 280 15.57 -15.47 -29.73
CA ILE A 280 14.34 -15.30 -30.54
C ILE A 280 13.11 -15.52 -29.62
N ASP A 281 12.01 -14.73 -29.63
CA ASP A 281 10.90 -14.76 -30.59
C ASP A 281 10.03 -13.48 -30.58
N PHE A 282 9.63 -13.05 -31.77
CA PHE A 282 9.23 -11.67 -32.14
C PHE A 282 7.71 -11.37 -32.06
N HIS A 283 6.96 -11.94 -31.12
CA HIS A 283 5.48 -11.84 -31.19
C HIS A 283 4.86 -10.61 -30.48
N TRP A 284 5.60 -9.91 -29.61
CA TRP A 284 5.01 -8.83 -28.78
C TRP A 284 5.30 -7.40 -29.25
N LEU A 285 6.16 -7.19 -30.26
CA LEU A 285 6.62 -5.86 -30.67
C LEU A 285 5.75 -5.19 -31.75
N ILE A 286 4.68 -5.83 -32.22
CA ILE A 286 3.89 -5.34 -33.37
C ILE A 286 2.54 -4.70 -32.95
N THR A 287 2.22 -4.62 -31.65
CA THR A 287 0.88 -4.16 -31.20
C THR A 287 0.88 -3.07 -30.11
N CYS A 288 1.90 -2.22 -30.03
CA CYS A 288 1.83 -0.96 -29.28
C CYS A 288 1.97 0.24 -30.21
#